data_AF-A0A7X8YRC3-F1
#
_entry.id   AF-A0A7X8YRC3-F1
#
_cell.length_a   1.000
_cell.length_b   1.000
_cell.length_c   1.000
_cell.angle_alpha   90.00
_cell.angle_beta   90.00
_cell.angle_gamma   90.00
#
_symmetry.space_group_name_H-M   'P 1'
#
loop_
_entity.id
_entity.type
_entity.pdbx_description
1 polymer ?
#
loop_
_entity_poly.entity_id
_entity_poly.type
_entity_poly.pdbx_seq_one_letter_code
_entity_poly.pdbx_strand_id
1 'polypeptide(L)' 'MDENWCKCDICHADIVAKALNNLQPHYFVTHEGQLYAKLESLGAQYHTDITATLIRAGEIVTKNPRH' A
#
# COMPACT_ATOMS: atom_id res chain seq x y z
N MET A 1 6.73 -7.62 8.12
CA MET A 1 6.22 -8.46 7.00
C MET A 1 6.47 -9.89 7.38
N ASP A 2 5.46 -10.75 7.23
CA ASP A 2 5.44 -12.11 7.75
C ASP A 2 6.58 -12.95 7.15
N GLU A 3 7.17 -13.85 7.94
CA GLU A 3 8.33 -14.66 7.52
C GLU A 3 7.98 -15.62 6.38
N ASN A 4 6.68 -15.92 6.23
CA ASN A 4 6.13 -16.82 5.21
C ASN A 4 5.84 -16.17 3.85
N TRP A 5 6.05 -14.86 3.68
CA TRP A 5 5.78 -14.20 2.40
C TRP A 5 6.91 -14.45 1.40
N CYS A 6 6.54 -14.78 0.15
CA CYS A 6 7.49 -14.84 -0.95
C CYS A 6 8.08 -13.43 -1.21
N LYS A 7 9.40 -13.37 -1.40
CA LYS A 7 10.16 -12.13 -1.57
C LYS A 7 10.62 -11.90 -3.02
N CYS A 8 10.09 -12.65 -3.98
CA CYS A 8 10.42 -12.43 -5.39
C CYS A 8 9.80 -11.12 -5.90
N ASP A 9 10.38 -10.57 -6.95
CA ASP A 9 9.96 -9.27 -7.51
C ASP A 9 8.49 -9.30 -7.97
N ILE A 10 8.01 -10.45 -8.47
CA ILE A 10 6.62 -10.63 -8.90
C ILE A 10 5.67 -10.47 -7.71
N CYS A 11 5.92 -11.20 -6.62
CA CYS A 11 5.07 -11.12 -5.43
C CYS A 11 5.15 -9.73 -4.78
N HIS A 12 6.34 -9.12 -4.71
CA HIS A 12 6.47 -7.77 -4.18
C HIS A 12 5.67 -6.75 -5.01
N ALA A 13 5.79 -6.80 -6.34
CA ALA A 13 5.04 -5.92 -7.24
C ALA A 13 3.53 -6.14 -7.13
N ASP A 14 3.07 -7.39 -7.05
CA ASP A 14 1.64 -7.70 -6.89
C ASP A 14 1.10 -7.16 -5.56
N ILE A 15 1.86 -7.28 -4.45
CA ILE A 15 1.46 -6.75 -3.14
C ILE A 15 1.30 -5.24 -3.20
N VAL A 16 2.29 -4.53 -3.76
CA VAL A 16 2.26 -3.07 -3.90
C VAL A 16 1.08 -2.65 -4.78
N ALA A 17 0.90 -3.29 -5.94
CA ALA A 17 -0.20 -2.99 -6.84
C ALA A 17 -1.58 -3.22 -6.19
N LYS A 18 -1.75 -4.34 -5.48
CA LYS A 18 -3.01 -4.65 -4.78
C LYS A 18 -3.27 -3.64 -3.65
N ALA A 19 -2.22 -3.24 -2.93
CA ALA A 19 -2.34 -2.27 -1.85
C ALA A 19 -2.76 -0.90 -2.40
N LEU A 20 -2.07 -0.40 -3.44
CA LEU A 20 -2.40 0.88 -4.08
C LEU A 20 -3.81 0.91 -4.66
N ASN A 21 -4.28 -0.20 -5.26
CA ASN A 21 -5.64 -0.28 -5.80
C ASN A 21 -6.73 -0.23 -4.73
N ASN A 22 -6.39 -0.52 -3.47
CA ASN A 22 -7.34 -0.52 -2.35
C ASN A 22 -7.21 0.72 -1.45
N LEU A 23 -6.17 1.54 -1.65
CA LEU A 23 -6.00 2.80 -0.94
C LEU A 23 -6.78 3.90 -1.66
N GLN A 24 -7.23 4.90 -0.91
CA GLN A 24 -7.81 6.09 -1.50
C GLN A 24 -6.74 6.80 -2.34
N PRO A 25 -7.01 7.10 -3.63
CA PRO A 25 -6.08 7.87 -4.43
C PRO A 25 -6.12 9.35 -4.01
N HIS A 26 -4.95 9.94 -3.83
CA HIS A 26 -4.79 11.35 -3.50
C HIS A 26 -4.03 12.04 -4.65
N TYR A 27 -4.76 12.58 -5.62
CA TYR A 27 -4.20 13.28 -6.78
C TYR A 27 -4.40 14.80 -6.64
N PHE A 28 -3.35 15.57 -6.94
CA PHE A 28 -3.39 17.03 -6.83
C PHE A 28 -2.71 17.67 -8.03
N VAL A 29 -3.32 18.76 -8.51
CA VAL A 29 -2.79 19.58 -9.61
C VAL A 29 -2.08 20.85 -9.10
N THR A 30 -2.27 21.21 -7.83
CA THR A 30 -1.70 22.42 -7.23
C THR A 30 -0.70 22.09 -6.12
N HIS A 31 0.22 23.02 -5.86
CA HIS A 31 1.17 22.92 -4.76
C HIS A 31 0.48 22.86 -3.38
N GLU A 32 -0.56 23.66 -3.18
CA GLU A 32 -1.34 23.65 -1.94
C GLU A 32 -1.98 22.27 -1.69
N GLY A 33 -2.58 21.66 -2.72
CA GLY A 33 -3.13 20.31 -2.62
C GLY A 33 -2.08 19.27 -2.22
N GLN A 34 -0.88 19.36 -2.79
CA GLN A 34 0.24 18.50 -2.42
C GLN A 34 0.66 18.70 -0.95
N LEU A 35 0.66 19.95 -0.46
CA LEU A 35 0.98 20.26 0.93
C LEU A 35 -0.05 19.67 1.89
N TYR A 36 -1.35 19.81 1.59
CA TYR A 36 -2.42 19.22 2.41
C TYR A 36 -2.29 17.70 2.49
N ALA A 37 -2.03 17.03 1.36
CA ALA A 37 -1.81 15.58 1.33
C ALA A 37 -0.63 15.16 2.20
N LYS A 38 0.45 15.93 2.17
CA LYS A 38 1.63 15.68 2.99
C LYS A 38 1.32 15.86 4.48
N LEU A 39 0.53 16.85 4.86
CA LEU A 39 0.07 17.02 6.24
C LEU A 39 -0.80 15.84 6.70
N GLU A 40 -1.75 15.41 5.86
CA GLU A 40 -2.59 14.24 6.13
C GLU A 40 -1.74 12.96 6.32
N SER A 41 -0.67 12.81 5.53
CA SER A 41 0.23 11.66 5.63
C SER A 41 0.96 11.53 6.97
N LEU A 42 1.02 12.60 7.78
CA LEU A 42 1.61 12.59 9.11
C LEU A 42 0.66 12.02 10.18
N GLY A 43 -0.62 11.82 9.84
CA GLY A 43 -1.61 11.26 10.73
C GLY A 43 -1.35 9.78 11.03
N ALA A 44 -1.53 9.37 12.29
CA ALA A 44 -1.40 7.97 12.68
C ALA A 44 -2.37 7.04 11.92
N GLN A 45 -3.57 7.54 11.60
CA GLN A 45 -4.57 6.80 10.82
C GLN A 45 -4.08 6.48 9.41
N TYR A 46 -3.44 7.45 8.74
CA TYR A 46 -2.87 7.26 7.41
C TYR A 46 -1.85 6.11 7.37
N HIS A 47 -0.90 6.12 8.31
CA HIS A 47 0.08 5.03 8.44
C HIS A 47 -0.56 3.68 8.80
N THR A 48 -1.59 3.71 9.64
CA THR A 48 -2.34 2.50 10.04
C THR A 48 -3.05 1.89 8.84
N ASP A 49 -3.71 2.70 8.02
CA ASP A 49 -4.45 2.26 6.83
C ASP A 49 -3.51 1.70 5.76
N ILE A 50 -2.36 2.33 5.53
CA ILE A 50 -1.31 1.79 4.65
C ILE A 50 -0.83 0.43 5.15
N THR A 51 -0.50 0.34 6.44
CA THR A 51 0.03 -0.90 7.02
C THR A 51 -0.98 -2.03 6.95
N ALA A 52 -2.24 -1.77 7.33
CA ALA A 52 -3.31 -2.75 7.25
C ALA A 52 -3.56 -3.22 5.81
N THR A 53 -3.49 -2.30 4.85
CA THR A 53 -3.72 -2.61 3.44
C THR A 53 -2.56 -3.42 2.84
N LEU A 54 -1.32 -3.14 3.22
CA LEU A 54 -0.16 -3.96 2.87
C LEU A 54 -0.24 -5.38 3.44
N ILE A 55 -0.67 -5.53 4.70
CA ILE A 55 -0.87 -6.84 5.34
C ILE A 55 -1.91 -7.66 4.56
N ARG A 56 -3.09 -7.10 4.29
CA ARG A 56 -4.13 -7.79 3.52
C ARG A 56 -3.66 -8.15 2.11
N ALA A 57 -2.96 -7.25 1.43
CA ALA A 57 -2.41 -7.50 0.10
C ALA A 57 -1.41 -8.67 0.13
N GLY A 58 -0.51 -8.70 1.11
CA GLY A 58 0.44 -9.79 1.32
C GLY A 58 -0.23 -11.14 1.58
N GLU A 59 -1.28 -11.18 2.40
CA GLU A 59 -2.05 -12.40 2.63
C GLU A 59 -2.70 -12.93 1.33
N ILE A 60 -3.27 -12.05 0.52
CA ILE A 60 -3.93 -12.42 -0.74
C ILE A 60 -2.92 -12.98 -1.74
N VAL A 61 -1.78 -12.30 -1.92
CA VAL A 61 -0.74 -12.71 -2.87
C VAL A 61 -0.05 -14.01 -2.40
N THR A 62 0.19 -14.16 -1.10
CA THR A 62 0.78 -15.39 -0.54
C THR A 62 -0.13 -16.61 -0.75
N LYS A 63 -1.45 -16.43 -0.71
CA LYS A 63 -2.42 -17.50 -0.98
C LYS A 63 -2.52 -17.87 -2.47
N ASN A 64 -2.21 -16.95 -3.38
CA ASN A 64 -2.32 -17.15 -4.82
C ASN A 64 -1.14 -16.48 -5.56
N PRO A 65 0.09 -17.02 -5.44
CA PRO A 65 1.24 -16.49 -6.16
C PRO A 65 1.06 -16.69 -7.67
N ARG A 66 1.58 -15.74 -8.46
CA ARG A 66 1.50 -15.77 -9.93
C ARG A 66 2.74 -16.35 -10.62
N HIS A 67 3.79 -16.63 -9.85
CA HIS A 67 5.05 -17.20 -10.34
C HIS A 67 4.98 -18.72 -10.44
#